data_AF-A0A644WI50-F1
#
_entry.id   AF-A0A644WI50-F1
#
_cell.length_a   1.000
_cell.length_b   1.000
_cell.length_c   1.000
_cell.angle_alpha   90.00
_cell.angle_beta   90.00
_cell.angle_gamma   90.00
#
_symmetry.space_group_name_H-M   'P 1'
#
loop_
_entity.id
_entity.type
_entity.pdbx_description
1 polymer ?
#
loop_
_entity_poly.entity_id
_entity_poly.type
_entity_poly.pdbx_seq_one_letter_code
_entity_poly.pdbx_strand_id
1 'polypeptide(L)' 'MQIAAFVSTLMMVGVITLPMELTIFGKRAAIVRNVSALGFSLIAAVVIGVVLK' A
#
# COMPACT_ATOMS: atom_id res chain seq x y z
N MET A 1 2.60 -8.73 13.45
CA MET A 1 1.47 -8.44 12.55
C MET A 1 1.21 -6.93 12.37
N GLN A 2 0.92 -6.16 13.43
CA GLN A 2 0.61 -4.71 13.32
C GLN A 2 1.76 -3.86 12.75
N ILE A 3 3.00 -4.03 13.26
CA ILE A 3 4.16 -3.27 12.77
C ILE A 3 4.46 -3.60 11.30
N ALA A 4 4.28 -4.85 10.90
CA ALA A 4 4.45 -5.27 9.50
C ALA A 4 3.43 -4.60 8.57
N ALA A 5 2.14 -4.58 8.96
CA ALA A 5 1.12 -3.84 8.22
C ALA A 5 1.45 -2.34 8.12
N PHE A 6 1.90 -1.75 9.23
CA PHE A 6 2.24 -0.34 9.30
C PHE A 6 3.42 0.02 8.38
N VAL A 7 4.50 -0.75 8.43
CA VAL A 7 5.69 -0.52 7.58
C VAL A 7 5.35 -0.77 6.10
N SER A 8 4.63 -1.84 5.78
CA SER A 8 4.26 -2.16 4.38
C SER A 8 3.31 -1.13 3.77
N THR A 9 2.33 -0.62 4.53
CA THR A 9 1.44 0.46 4.06
C THR A 9 2.22 1.76 3.84
N LEU A 10 3.09 2.16 4.77
CA LEU A 10 3.88 3.39 4.67
C LEU A 10 4.77 3.41 3.42
N MET A 11 5.39 2.29 3.09
CA MET A 11 6.31 2.20 1.95
C MET A 11 5.58 2.10 0.60
N MET A 12 4.41 1.47 0.57
CA MET A 12 3.73 1.13 -0.67
C MET A 12 2.63 2.12 -1.05
N VAL A 13 1.99 2.76 -0.06
CA VAL A 13 0.87 3.68 -0.26
C VAL A 13 1.41 5.11 -0.40
N GLY A 14 1.37 5.61 -1.62
CA GLY A 14 1.81 6.95 -1.98
C GLY A 14 0.80 8.03 -1.61
N VAL A 15 0.46 8.21 -0.33
CA VAL A 15 -0.46 9.29 0.12
C VAL A 15 0.11 10.67 -0.17
N ILE A 16 1.42 10.81 0.03
CA ILE A 16 2.14 12.08 -0.20
C ILE A 16 2.41 12.29 -1.70
N THR A 17 2.59 11.21 -2.46
CA THR A 17 2.85 11.26 -3.91
C THR A 17 1.58 11.26 -4.75
N LEU A 18 0.41 11.03 -4.15
CA LEU A 18 -0.90 11.01 -4.79
C LEU A 18 -1.21 12.23 -5.68
N PRO A 19 -0.93 13.50 -5.29
CA PRO A 19 -1.11 14.63 -6.18
C PRO A 19 -0.18 14.59 -7.40
N MET A 20 1.05 14.09 -7.24
CA MET A 20 2.02 13.93 -8.33
C MET A 20 1.65 12.76 -9.24
N GLU A 21 1.11 11.67 -8.70
CA GLU A 21 0.61 10.54 -9.50
C GLU A 21 -0.64 10.92 -10.30
N LEU A 22 -1.51 11.75 -9.74
CA LEU A 22 -2.69 12.24 -10.44
C LEU A 22 -2.33 13.06 -11.68
N THR A 23 -1.27 13.86 -11.60
CA THR A 23 -0.83 14.73 -12.69
C THR A 23 -0.05 13.98 -13.77
N ILE A 24 0.68 12.92 -13.41
CA ILE A 24 1.51 12.15 -14.36
C ILE A 24 0.77 10.94 -14.94
N PHE A 25 0.10 10.14 -14.11
CA PHE A 25 -0.55 8.88 -14.53
C PHE A 25 -2.06 9.02 -14.74
N GLY A 26 -2.66 10.11 -14.26
CA GLY A 26 -4.10 10.31 -14.27
C GLY A 26 -4.83 9.66 -13.09
N LYS A 27 -5.98 10.24 -12.76
CA LYS A 27 -6.74 9.95 -11.53
C LYS A 27 -7.11 8.47 -11.35
N ARG A 28 -7.44 7.75 -12.42
CA ARG A 28 -7.85 6.34 -12.34
C ARG A 28 -6.67 5.41 -12.02
N ALA A 29 -5.53 5.63 -12.67
CA ALA A 29 -4.34 4.80 -12.47
C ALA A 29 -3.75 4.98 -11.07
N ALA A 30 -3.68 6.22 -10.58
CA ALA A 30 -3.20 6.53 -9.23
C ALA A 30 -4.06 5.88 -8.13
N ILE A 31 -5.39 5.90 -8.29
CA ILE A 31 -6.32 5.27 -7.34
C ILE A 31 -6.16 3.75 -7.37
N VAL A 32 -6.15 3.12 -8.54
CA VAL A 32 -5.98 1.67 -8.66
C VAL A 32 -4.64 1.22 -8.06
N ARG A 33 -3.56 1.97 -8.30
CA ARG A 33 -2.23 1.70 -7.74
C ARG A 33 -2.25 1.74 -6.22
N ASN A 34 -2.76 2.82 -5.62
CA ASN A 34 -2.80 2.96 -4.16
C ASN A 34 -3.75 1.96 -3.47
N VAL A 35 -4.90 1.66 -4.08
CA VAL A 35 -5.85 0.69 -3.52
C VAL A 35 -5.29 -0.74 -3.62
N SER A 36 -4.66 -1.09 -4.74
CA SER A 36 -3.99 -2.39 -4.90
C SER A 36 -2.82 -2.54 -3.91
N ALA A 37 -2.05 -1.47 -3.68
CA ALA A 37 -0.99 -1.41 -2.69
C ALA A 37 -1.51 -1.62 -1.26
N LEU A 38 -2.61 -0.98 -0.89
CA LEU A 38 -3.30 -1.19 0.38
C LEU A 38 -3.74 -2.65 0.55
N GLY A 39 -4.37 -3.23 -0.48
CA GLY A 39 -4.78 -4.64 -0.48
C GLY A 39 -3.60 -5.59 -0.29
N PHE A 40 -2.49 -5.33 -1.00
CA PHE A 40 -1.28 -6.15 -0.89
C PHE A 40 -0.62 -6.04 0.49
N SER A 41 -0.60 -4.85 1.09
CA SER A 41 -0.03 -4.64 2.42
C SER A 41 -0.77 -5.44 3.52
N LEU A 42 -2.09 -5.62 3.39
CA LEU A 42 -2.89 -6.43 4.29
C LEU A 42 -2.59 -7.91 4.13
N ILE A 43 -2.45 -8.37 2.89
CA ILE A 43 -2.03 -9.76 2.59
C ILE A 43 -0.65 -10.02 3.19
N ALA A 44 0.31 -9.11 2.97
CA ALA A 44 1.66 -9.21 3.53
C ALA A 44 1.65 -9.23 5.07
N ALA A 45 0.82 -8.41 5.70
CA ALA A 45 0.67 -8.40 7.15
C ALA A 45 0.12 -9.71 7.71
N VAL A 46 -0.84 -10.34 7.01
CA VAL A 46 -1.39 -11.66 7.36
C VAL A 46 -0.32 -12.74 7.17
N VAL A 47 0.39 -12.73 6.05
CA VAL A 47 1.50 -13.67 5.79
C VAL A 47 2.56 -13.57 6.88
N ILE A 48 2.99 -12.36 7.23
CA ILE A 48 3.96 -12.15 8.31
C ILE A 48 3.36 -12.57 9.67
N GLY A 49 2.07 -12.33 9.90
CA GLY A 49 1.39 -12.79 11.12
C GLY A 49 1.32 -14.32 11.24
N VAL A 50 1.25 -15.04 10.13
CA VAL A 50 1.23 -16.50 10.08
C VAL A 50 2.65 -17.08 10.13
N VAL A 51 3.61 -16.48 9.42
CA VAL A 51 5.01 -16.94 9.35
C VAL A 51 5.78 -16.65 10.64
N LEU A 52 5.50 -15.50 11.28
CA LEU A 52 6.16 -15.07 12.51
C LEU A 52 5.40 -15.51 13.78
N LYS A 53 4.51 -16.49 13.64
CA LYS A 53 3.88 -17.23 14.74
C LYS A 53 4.86 -18.26 15.29
#